data_AF-A0A4Q8UU20-F1
#
_entry.id   AF-A0A4Q8UU20-F1
#
_cell.length_a   1.000
_cell.length_b   1.000
_cell.length_c   1.000
_cell.angle_alpha   90.00
_cell.angle_beta   90.00
_cell.angle_gamma   90.00
#
_symmetry.space_group_name_H-M   'P 1'
#
loop_
_entity.id
_entity.type
_entity.pdbx_description
1 polymer ?
#
loop_
_entity_poly.entity_id
_entity_poly.type
_entity_poly.pdbx_seq_one_letter_code
_entity_poly.pdbx_strand_id
1 'polypeptide(L)' 'MVVRYRIAGGGLTDALGHLVDTDDGDCTVRTRQADVVIPLELVVAAKEVPPAPPRRQARTSD' A
#
# COMPACT_ATOMS: atom_id res chain seq x y z
N MET A 1 5.14 1.01 2.60
CA MET A 1 4.00 0.52 3.42
C MET A 1 2.82 0.14 2.54
N VAL A 2 1.87 -0.61 3.08
CA VAL A 2 0.55 -0.87 2.48
C VAL A 2 -0.50 -0.22 3.34
N VAL A 3 -1.39 0.56 2.72
CA VAL A 3 -2.58 1.13 3.35
C VAL A 3 -3.81 0.52 2.67
N ARG A 4 -4.61 -0.21 3.44
CA ARG A 4 -5.88 -0.79 3.00
C ARG A 4 -7.02 0.13 3.37
N TYR A 5 -7.87 0.45 2.41
CA TYR A 5 -9.00 1.35 2.60
C TYR A 5 -10.25 0.91 1.86
N ARG A 6 -11.40 1.40 2.32
CA ARG A 6 -12.71 1.17 1.70
C ARG A 6 -12.86 2.01 0.43
N ILE A 7 -13.51 1.43 -0.57
CA ILE A 7 -13.89 2.13 -1.80
C ILE A 7 -15.41 2.22 -1.93
N ALA A 8 -15.87 3.22 -2.66
CA ALA A 8 -17.27 3.32 -3.05
C ALA A 8 -17.72 2.02 -3.74
N GLY A 9 -18.92 1.54 -3.40
CA GLY A 9 -19.43 0.24 -3.87
C GLY A 9 -19.16 -0.95 -2.95
N GLY A 10 -18.56 -0.72 -1.76
CA GLY A 10 -18.50 -1.72 -0.69
C GLY A 10 -17.29 -2.65 -0.70
N GLY A 11 -16.26 -2.32 -1.47
CA GLY A 11 -15.01 -3.09 -1.56
C GLY A 11 -13.88 -2.56 -0.67
N LEU A 12 -12.76 -3.28 -0.68
CA LEU A 12 -11.48 -2.85 -0.11
C LEU A 12 -10.41 -2.85 -1.20
N THR A 13 -9.49 -1.90 -1.13
CA THR A 13 -8.31 -1.85 -2.00
C THR A 13 -7.08 -1.42 -1.21
N ASP A 14 -5.90 -1.63 -1.79
CA ASP A 14 -4.61 -1.37 -1.18
C ASP A 14 -3.83 -0.31 -1.98
N ALA A 15 -3.35 0.74 -1.29
CA ALA A 15 -2.31 1.62 -1.79
C ALA A 15 -0.95 1.13 -1.27
N LEU A 16 -0.09 0.71 -2.18
CA LEU A 16 1.27 0.24 -1.88
C LEU A 16 2.29 1.29 -2.33
N GLY A 17 3.07 1.80 -1.38
CA GLY A 17 4.03 2.86 -1.68
C GLY A 17 4.68 3.47 -0.44
N HIS A 18 5.11 4.72 -0.55
CA HIS A 18 5.68 5.49 0.54
C HIS A 18 4.63 6.45 1.09
N LEU A 19 4.46 6.50 2.42
CA LEU A 19 3.71 7.58 3.05
C LEU A 19 4.56 8.83 2.95
N VAL A 20 4.04 9.84 2.28
CA VAL A 20 4.74 11.10 2.04
C VAL A 20 4.09 12.27 2.78
N ASP A 21 2.83 12.10 3.20
CA ASP A 21 2.13 13.08 4.02
C ASP A 21 1.02 12.45 4.86
N THR A 22 0.72 13.09 5.99
CA THR A 22 -0.42 12.78 6.87
C THR A 22 -0.85 14.07 7.56
N ASP A 23 -1.95 14.65 7.13
CA ASP A 23 -2.55 15.85 7.71
C ASP A 23 -4.10 15.78 7.60
N ASP A 24 -4.80 16.78 8.14
CA ASP A 24 -6.23 17.10 7.92
C ASP A 24 -7.25 15.94 7.80
N GLY A 25 -6.96 14.79 8.45
CA GLY A 25 -7.81 13.61 8.41
C GLY A 25 -7.59 12.70 7.21
N ASP A 26 -6.53 12.90 6.43
CA ASP A 26 -6.11 12.02 5.34
C ASP A 26 -4.64 11.59 5.45
N CYS A 27 -4.25 10.70 4.55
CA CYS A 27 -2.86 10.39 4.31
C CYS A 27 -2.59 10.26 2.82
N THR A 28 -1.39 10.68 2.40
CA THR A 28 -0.95 10.59 1.02
C THR A 28 0.11 9.51 0.86
N VAL A 29 -0.20 8.50 0.04
CA VAL A 29 0.72 7.42 -0.32
C VAL A 29 1.20 7.62 -1.75
N ARG A 30 2.50 7.87 -1.91
CA ARG A 30 3.18 7.86 -3.21
C ARG A 30 3.33 6.43 -3.70
N THR A 31 2.46 6.03 -4.63
CA THR A 31 2.54 4.72 -5.29
C THR A 31 3.44 4.78 -6.52
N ARG A 32 3.62 3.66 -7.22
CA ARG A 32 4.40 3.63 -8.46
C ARG A 32 3.74 4.42 -9.60
N GLN A 33 2.41 4.51 -9.62
CA GLN A 33 1.66 5.14 -10.71
C GLN A 33 1.33 6.60 -10.42
N ALA A 34 0.96 6.93 -9.17
CA ALA A 34 0.56 8.26 -8.75
C ALA A 34 0.56 8.40 -7.21
N ASP A 35 0.45 9.62 -6.72
CA ASP A 35 0.11 9.89 -5.32
C ASP A 35 -1.39 9.58 -5.10
N VAL A 36 -1.70 8.87 -4.01
CA VAL A 36 -3.07 8.49 -3.63
C VAL A 36 -3.37 9.10 -2.28
N VAL A 37 -4.37 9.98 -2.23
CA VAL A 37 -4.88 10.61 -1.00
C VAL A 37 -6.02 9.76 -0.47
N ILE A 38 -5.96 9.40 0.82
CA ILE A 38 -6.90 8.47 1.46
C ILE A 38 -7.41 9.09 2.76
N PRO A 39 -8.72 9.35 2.89
CA PRO A 39 -9.31 9.75 4.17
C PRO A 39 -9.05 8.67 5.24
N LEU A 40 -8.56 9.07 6.41
CA LEU A 40 -8.20 8.17 7.49
C LEU A 40 -9.41 7.37 8.01
N GLU A 41 -10.62 7.92 7.92
CA GLU A 41 -11.87 7.22 8.28
C GLU A 41 -12.18 6.00 7.39
N LEU A 42 -11.62 5.96 6.17
CA LEU A 42 -11.78 4.84 5.25
C LEU A 42 -10.68 3.78 5.42
N VAL A 43 -9.59 4.10 6.12
CA VAL A 43 -8.47 3.19 6.36
C VAL A 43 -8.89 2.10 7.34
N VAL A 44 -8.68 0.84 6.97
CA VAL A 44 -8.99 -0.32 7.83
C VAL A 44 -7.73 -1.01 8.34
N ALA A 45 -6.60 -0.84 7.66
CA ALA A 45 -5.30 -1.32 8.13
C ALA A 45 -4.17 -0.58 7.41
N ALA A 46 -3.10 -0.26 8.14
CA ALA A 46 -1.85 0.21 7.57
C ALA A 46 -0.69 -0.55 8.21
N LYS A 47 0.28 -0.98 7.41
CA LYS A 47 1.50 -1.61 7.93
C LYS A 47 2.68 -1.38 7.02
N GLU A 48 3.88 -1.40 7.60
CA GLU A 48 5.10 -1.48 6.82
C GLU A 48 5.17 -2.79 6.02
N VAL A 49 5.76 -2.73 4.83
CA VAL A 49 6.00 -3.91 4.01
C VAL A 49 7.33 -4.49 4.45
N PRO A 50 7.39 -5.79 4.83
CA PRO A 50 8.66 -6.44 5.10
C PRO A 50 9.59 -6.35 3.88
N PRO A 51 10.93 -6.34 4.08
CA PRO A 51 11.86 -6.44 2.97
C PRO A 51 11.54 -7.67 2.11
N ALA A 52 11.75 -7.57 0.80
CA ALA A 52 11.47 -8.66 -0.12
C ALA A 52 12.27 -9.92 0.30
N PRO A 53 11.65 -11.11 0.28
CA PRO A 53 12.35 -12.34 0.63
C PRO A 53 13.55 -12.57 -0.32
N PRO A 54 14.59 -13.29 0.15
CA PRO A 54 15.73 -13.66 -0.70
C PRO A 54 15.25 -14.31 -2.01
N ARG A 55 15.89 -13.95 -3.12
CA ARG A 55 15.54 -14.52 -4.44
C ARG A 55 15.80 -16.03 -4.42
N ARG A 56 14.80 -16.81 -4.86
CA ARG A 56 14.97 -18.26 -5.03
C ARG A 56 15.93 -18.52 -6.20
N GLN A 57 16.87 -19.46 -6.02
CA GLN A 57 17.76 -19.90 -7.11
C GLN A 57 16.94 -20.48 -8.26
N ALA A 58 17.39 -20.25 -9.49
CA ALA A 58 16.79 -20.85 -10.66
C ALA A 58 16.91 -22.38 -10.57
N ARG A 59 15.88 -23.11 -11.01
CA ARG A 59 16.01 -24.56 -11.21
C ARG A 59 16.88 -24.75 -12.45
N THR A 60 18.03 -25.40 -12.28
CA THR A 60 18.80 -25.92 -13.41
C THR A 60 18.01 -27.10 -13.99
N SER A 61 17.64 -27.01 -15.26
CA SER A 61 17.21 -28.18 -16.03
C SER A 61 18.47 -28.92 -16.47
N ASP A 62 18.55 -30.21 -16.18
CA ASP A 62 19.50 -31.16 -16.79
C ASP A 62 18.92 -31.65 -18.12
#